data_AF-A0A533XU49-F1
#
_entry.id   AF-A0A533XU49-F1
#
_cell.length_a   1.000
_cell.length_b   1.000
_cell.length_c   1.000
_cell.angle_alpha   90.00
_cell.angle_beta   90.00
_cell.angle_gamma   90.00
#
_symmetry.space_group_name_H-M   'P 1'
#
loop_
_entity.id
_entity.type
_entity.pdbx_description
1 polymer ?
#
loop_
_entity_poly.entity_id
_entity_poly.type
_entity_poly.pdbx_seq_one_letter_code
_entity_poly.pdbx_strand_id
1 'polypeptide(L)'
;MAGADAAWDEAGLLLAALRQAVRRALRARAGRLMEKACGNCGRSFPCGGGIEPCWCDQVRLNESQLTVIGSAFRDCLCPACLQQISADASFPKS
;
A
#
# COMPACT_ATOMS: atom_id res chain seq x y z
N MET A 1 35.18 34.64 19.60
CA MET A 1 34.65 33.26 19.67
C MET A 1 33.22 33.26 19.13
N ALA A 2 33.01 32.93 17.85
CA ALA A 2 31.70 33.01 17.18
C ALA A 2 31.58 31.92 16.11
N GLY A 3 31.64 30.64 16.52
CA GLY A 3 31.65 29.53 15.56
C GLY A 3 30.93 28.26 16.02
N ALA A 4 30.42 28.22 17.26
CA ALA A 4 29.72 27.05 17.76
C ALA A 4 28.23 27.08 17.41
N ASP A 5 27.54 28.22 17.54
CA ASP A 5 26.09 28.31 17.38
C ASP A 5 25.61 28.10 15.93
N ALA A 6 26.36 28.60 14.94
CA ALA A 6 25.99 28.48 13.53
C ALA A 6 25.98 27.03 13.01
N ALA A 7 26.87 26.18 13.54
CA ALA A 7 27.02 24.80 13.08
C ALA A 7 25.83 23.90 13.48
N TRP A 8 25.19 24.16 14.63
CA TRP A 8 23.97 23.44 15.05
C TRP A 8 22.75 23.90 14.25
N ASP A 9 22.73 25.18 13.84
CA ASP A 9 21.66 25.75 13.02
C ASP A 9 21.69 25.14 11.61
N GLU A 10 22.86 25.10 10.95
CA GLU A 10 22.99 24.52 9.60
C GLU A 10 22.69 23.01 9.57
N ALA A 11 23.23 22.24 10.53
CA ALA A 11 22.91 20.82 10.67
C ALA A 11 21.42 20.60 10.97
N GLY A 12 20.82 21.45 11.83
CA GLY A 12 19.40 21.42 12.16
C GLY A 12 18.51 21.71 10.95
N LEU A 13 18.88 22.68 10.13
CA LEU A 13 18.18 23.04 8.88
C LEU A 13 18.25 21.90 7.86
N LEU A 14 19.40 21.24 7.71
CA LEU A 14 19.56 20.06 6.86
C LEU A 14 18.68 18.89 7.32
N LEU A 15 18.67 18.55 8.61
CA LEU A 15 17.80 17.50 9.15
C LEU A 15 16.31 17.86 8.98
N ALA A 16 15.93 19.12 9.19
CA ALA A 16 14.56 19.59 9.01
C ALA A 16 14.12 19.49 7.53
N ALA A 17 14.99 19.88 6.60
CA ALA A 17 14.76 19.77 5.17
C ALA A 17 14.60 18.32 4.73
N LEU A 18 15.49 17.41 5.18
CA LEU A 18 15.38 15.97 4.91
C LEU A 18 14.07 15.39 5.45
N ARG A 19 13.69 15.69 6.69
CA ARG A 19 12.40 15.27 7.28
C ARG A 19 11.22 15.80 6.46
N GLN A 20 11.30 17.03 5.95
CA GLN A 20 10.22 17.61 5.15
C GLN A 20 10.14 16.96 3.75
N ALA A 21 11.27 16.69 3.11
CA ALA A 21 11.34 15.98 1.83
C ALA A 21 10.79 14.55 1.93
N VAL A 22 11.19 13.79 2.96
CA VAL A 22 10.65 12.44 3.21
C VAL A 22 9.15 12.48 3.43
N ARG A 23 8.63 13.40 4.26
CA ARG A 23 7.17 13.57 4.46
C ARG A 23 6.43 13.90 3.17
N ARG A 24 6.98 14.76 2.31
CA ARG A 24 6.39 15.08 1.01
C ARG A 24 6.37 13.86 0.09
N ALA A 25 7.46 13.10 0.03
CA ALA A 25 7.55 11.88 -0.76
C ALA A 25 6.58 10.80 -0.29
N LEU A 26 6.45 10.60 1.02
CA LEU A 26 5.47 9.68 1.60
C LEU A 26 4.03 10.07 1.25
N ARG A 27 3.67 11.36 1.38
CA ARG A 27 2.34 11.86 0.99
C ARG A 27 2.04 11.69 -0.50
N ALA A 28 3.04 11.88 -1.37
CA ALA A 28 2.87 11.70 -2.82
C ALA A 28 2.66 10.23 -3.22
N ARG A 29 3.20 9.28 -2.44
CA ARG A 29 2.98 7.84 -2.63
C ARG A 29 1.70 7.35 -1.95
N ALA A 30 1.24 8.04 -0.92
CA ALA A 30 0.05 7.71 -0.14
C ALA A 30 -1.24 8.19 -0.83
N GLY A 31 -1.80 7.39 -1.74
CA GLY A 31 -3.13 7.61 -2.32
C GLY A 31 -4.28 7.52 -1.29
N ARG A 32 -5.45 8.11 -1.54
CA ARG A 32 -6.59 7.99 -0.61
C ARG A 32 -7.16 6.56 -0.61
N LEU A 33 -7.58 6.08 0.56
CA LEU A 33 -8.48 4.92 0.65
C LEU A 33 -9.73 5.20 -0.17
N MET A 34 -10.05 4.30 -1.10
CA MET A 34 -11.24 4.40 -1.95
C MET A 34 -12.10 3.16 -1.76
N GLU A 35 -13.42 3.32 -1.79
CA GLU A 35 -14.30 2.17 -1.88
C GLU A 35 -14.29 1.61 -3.31
N LYS A 36 -14.14 0.29 -3.42
CA LYS A 36 -14.28 -0.44 -4.67
C LYS A 36 -15.20 -1.64 -4.48
N ALA A 37 -15.85 -2.07 -5.56
CA ALA A 37 -16.53 -3.36 -5.60
C ALA A 37 -15.50 -4.48 -5.88
N CYS A 38 -15.63 -5.60 -5.18
CA CYS A 38 -14.76 -6.75 -5.38
C CYS A 38 -15.05 -7.45 -6.71
N GLY A 39 -14.02 -7.69 -7.54
CA GLY A 39 -14.14 -8.38 -8.82
C GLY A 39 -14.58 -9.84 -8.74
N ASN A 40 -14.55 -10.46 -7.55
CA ASN A 40 -14.99 -11.84 -7.33
C ASN A 40 -16.38 -11.92 -6.66
N CYS A 41 -16.65 -11.11 -5.63
CA CYS A 41 -17.90 -11.22 -4.86
C CYS A 41 -18.82 -10.00 -4.92
N GLY A 42 -18.44 -8.94 -5.61
CA GLY A 42 -19.22 -7.71 -5.78
C GLY A 42 -19.35 -6.82 -4.54
N ARG A 43 -18.93 -7.26 -3.36
CA ARG A 43 -19.01 -6.47 -2.12
C ARG A 43 -18.11 -5.22 -2.19
N SER A 44 -18.64 -4.10 -1.70
CA SER A 44 -17.85 -2.89 -1.45
C SER A 44 -16.82 -3.14 -0.34
N PHE A 45 -15.60 -2.65 -0.55
CA PHE A 45 -14.53 -2.72 0.43
C PHE A 45 -13.56 -1.54 0.26
N PRO A 46 -12.85 -1.15 1.33
CA PRO A 46 -11.79 -0.14 1.24
C PRO A 46 -10.59 -0.71 0.49
N CYS A 47 -10.21 -0.12 -0.64
CA CYS A 47 -9.03 -0.51 -1.42
C CYS A 47 -7.80 0.32 -0.98
N GLY A 48 -6.77 -0.37 -0.49
CA GLY A 48 -5.47 0.19 -0.12
C GLY A 48 -4.57 0.54 -1.31
N GLY A 49 -5.11 1.14 -2.37
CA GLY A 49 -4.30 1.59 -3.51
C GLY A 49 -3.56 2.90 -3.23
N GLY A 50 -3.04 3.11 -2.00
CA GLY A 50 -2.73 4.44 -1.51
C GLY A 50 -1.87 4.54 -0.24
N ILE A 51 -2.38 5.19 0.83
CA ILE A 51 -1.70 5.37 2.13
C ILE A 51 -1.45 4.00 2.76
N GLU A 52 -2.49 3.18 2.72
CA GLU A 52 -2.43 1.80 3.13
C GLU A 52 -1.90 0.95 1.98
N PRO A 53 -1.10 -0.10 2.25
CA PRO A 53 -0.68 -1.05 1.22
C PRO A 53 -1.88 -1.79 0.63
N CYS A 54 -1.76 -2.25 -0.62
CA CYS A 54 -2.81 -3.02 -1.27
C CYS A 54 -3.11 -4.28 -0.46
N TRP A 55 -4.36 -4.74 -0.44
CA TRP A 55 -4.69 -5.99 0.23
C TRP A 55 -3.92 -7.19 -0.35
N CYS A 56 -3.55 -7.14 -1.64
CA CYS A 56 -2.69 -8.15 -2.26
C CYS A 56 -1.29 -8.23 -1.61
N ASP A 57 -0.77 -7.12 -1.06
CA ASP A 57 0.53 -7.07 -0.39
C ASP A 57 0.42 -7.41 1.11
N GLN A 58 -0.76 -7.23 1.70
CA GLN A 58 -1.01 -7.50 3.12
C GLN A 58 -1.39 -8.95 3.39
N VAL A 59 -2.10 -9.60 2.46
CA VAL A 59 -2.43 -11.02 2.55
C VAL A 59 -1.24 -11.83 2.06
N ARG A 60 -0.83 -12.85 2.81
CA ARG A 60 0.27 -13.74 2.42
C ARG A 60 -0.17 -14.57 1.21
N LEU A 61 0.23 -14.12 0.03
CA LEU A 61 0.04 -14.81 -1.24
C LEU A 61 1.41 -15.24 -1.77
N ASN A 62 1.48 -16.42 -2.37
CA ASN A 62 2.65 -16.86 -3.12
C ASN A 62 2.57 -16.38 -4.59
N GLU A 63 3.67 -16.54 -5.33
CA GLU A 63 3.75 -16.08 -6.73
C GLU A 63 2.75 -16.76 -7.67
N SER A 64 2.41 -18.04 -7.45
CA SER A 64 1.41 -18.72 -8.28
C SER A 64 0.01 -18.19 -8.02
N GLN A 65 -0.36 -17.93 -6.75
CA GLN A 65 -1.61 -17.28 -6.38
C GLN A 65 -1.71 -15.87 -6.97
N LEU A 66 -0.64 -15.07 -6.92
CA LEU A 66 -0.61 -13.74 -7.55
C LEU A 66 -0.78 -13.82 -9.08
N THR A 67 -0.15 -14.80 -9.72
CA THR A 67 -0.28 -15.04 -11.17
C THR A 67 -1.72 -15.43 -11.54
N VAL A 68 -2.36 -16.29 -10.75
CA VAL A 68 -3.78 -16.65 -10.93
C VAL A 68 -4.65 -15.42 -10.74
N ILE A 69 -4.42 -14.63 -9.67
CA ILE A 69 -5.20 -13.41 -9.43
C ILE A 69 -5.09 -12.44 -10.62
N GLY A 70 -3.88 -12.20 -11.11
CA GLY A 70 -3.63 -11.29 -12.23
C GLY A 70 -4.16 -11.77 -13.59
N SER A 71 -4.37 -13.07 -13.76
CA SER A 71 -4.95 -13.63 -15.00
C SER A 71 -6.46 -13.84 -14.93
N ALA A 72 -7.01 -14.14 -13.74
CA ALA A 72 -8.43 -14.47 -13.57
C ALA A 72 -9.32 -13.26 -13.25
N PHE A 73 -8.79 -12.22 -12.61
CA PHE A 73 -9.58 -11.07 -12.17
C PHE A 73 -9.11 -9.77 -12.82
N ARG A 74 -10.04 -8.99 -13.36
CA ARG A 74 -9.78 -7.67 -13.94
C ARG A 74 -9.86 -6.53 -12.95
N ASP A 75 -10.43 -6.79 -11.77
CA ASP A 75 -10.71 -5.80 -10.73
C ASP A 75 -10.08 -6.20 -9.38
N CYS A 76 -10.01 -5.23 -8.47
CA CYS A 76 -9.45 -5.44 -7.14
C CYS A 76 -10.28 -6.47 -6.34
N LEU A 77 -9.59 -7.30 -5.55
CA LEU A 77 -10.22 -8.27 -4.65
C LEU A 77 -10.24 -7.77 -3.21
N CYS A 78 -11.34 -8.06 -2.52
CA CYS A 78 -11.48 -7.75 -1.10
C CYS A 78 -10.62 -8.71 -0.24
N PRO A 79 -10.24 -8.32 0.98
CA PRO A 79 -9.39 -9.14 1.85
C PRO A 79 -9.99 -10.52 2.14
N ALA A 80 -11.31 -10.64 2.23
CA ALA A 80 -11.97 -11.92 2.45
C ALA A 80 -11.75 -12.91 1.28
N CYS A 81 -11.83 -12.43 0.03
CA CYS A 81 -11.56 -13.28 -1.14
C CYS A 81 -10.07 -13.63 -1.25
N LEU A 82 -9.18 -12.68 -0.96
CA LEU A 82 -7.74 -12.92 -0.95
C LEU A 82 -7.35 -13.96 0.11
N GLN A 83 -7.95 -13.90 1.31
CA GLN A 83 -7.73 -14.90 2.35
C GLN A 83 -8.20 -16.30 1.93
N GLN A 84 -9.34 -16.40 1.23
CA GLN A 84 -9.80 -17.67 0.66
C GLN A 84 -8.80 -18.23 -0.35
N ILE A 85 -8.29 -17.39 -1.26
CA ILE A 85 -7.27 -17.81 -2.24
C ILE A 85 -5.97 -18.22 -1.54
N SER A 86 -5.58 -17.53 -0.47
CA SER A 86 -4.39 -17.88 0.31
C SER A 86 -4.52 -19.24 0.98
N ALA A 87 -5.72 -19.60 1.43
CA ALA A 87 -6.03 -20.87 2.08
C ALA A 87 -6.28 -22.00 1.07
N ASP A 88 -6.82 -21.69 -0.11
CA ASP A 88 -7.14 -22.63 -1.17
C ASP A 88 -7.01 -21.97 -2.56
N ALA A 89 -6.00 -22.38 -3.32
CA ALA A 89 -5.72 -21.87 -4.66
C ALA A 89 -6.79 -22.27 -5.70
N SER A 90 -7.76 -23.12 -5.33
CA SER A 90 -8.81 -23.63 -6.22
C SER A 90 -10.00 -22.68 -6.39
N PHE A 91 -10.00 -21.51 -5.75
CA PHE A 91 -11.22 -20.75 -5.48
C PHE A 91 -11.41 -19.46 -6.31
N PRO A 92 -12.30 -19.49 -7.31
CA PRO A 92 -13.11 -18.34 -7.70
C PRO A 92 -14.59 -18.57 -7.36
N LYS A 93 -15.29 -17.50 -6.95
CA LYS A 93 -16.74 -17.54 -6.73
C LYS A 93 -17.44 -17.34 -8.07
N SER A 94 -18.16 -18.36 -8.53
CA SER A 94 -19.04 -18.32 -9.70
C SER A 94 -20.17 -17.30 -9.54
#